data_AF-A0A1H1JWK5-F1
#
_entry.id   AF-A0A1H1JWK5-F1
#
_cell.length_a   1.000
_cell.length_b   1.000
_cell.length_c   1.000
_cell.angle_alpha   90.00
_cell.angle_beta   90.00
_cell.angle_gamma   90.00
#
_symmetry.space_group_name_H-M   'P 1'
#
loop_
_entity.id
_entity.type
_entity.pdbx_description
1 polymer ?
#
loop_
_entity_poly.entity_id
_entity_poly.type
_entity_poly.pdbx_seq_one_letter_code
_entity_poly.pdbx_strand_id
1 'polypeptide(L)'
;MQGKNLFLDRAISRTGEWQCRFPALAASGQEVGSISQGRQVVVATTSATGVRCIFFSSHGSVLDFSATWDELDRAKTWWHFVRRWNFWIVGSAAEKCALQCSDDTPVSGLSLDLAHSECGDNLRLIGLLKAAEARARNLVDAVATEQPAIVDPP
;
A
#
# COMPACT_ATOMS: atom_id res chain seq x y z
N MET A 1 -2.07 16.99 17.56
CA MET A 1 -0.80 16.75 16.83
C MET A 1 -0.12 15.41 17.15
N GLN A 2 -0.61 14.59 18.09
CA GLN A 2 0.05 13.33 18.51
C GLN A 2 0.27 12.31 17.38
N GLY A 3 -0.70 12.15 16.46
CA GLY A 3 -0.56 11.16 15.37
C GLY A 3 0.51 11.46 14.33
N LYS A 4 0.80 12.75 14.05
CA LYS A 4 1.88 13.12 13.12
C LYS A 4 3.25 12.78 13.71
N ASN A 5 3.42 13.02 15.01
CA ASN A 5 4.67 12.71 15.70
C ASN A 5 4.88 11.19 15.76
N LEU A 6 3.83 10.41 16.06
CA LEU A 6 3.89 8.95 16.01
C LEU A 6 4.42 8.42 14.67
N PHE A 7 3.94 8.98 13.55
CA PHE A 7 4.42 8.60 12.23
C PHE A 7 5.89 8.94 12.02
N LEU A 8 6.28 10.17 12.31
CA LEU A 8 7.66 10.63 12.10
C LEU A 8 8.66 9.88 13.00
N ASP A 9 8.26 9.52 14.22
CA ASP A 9 9.11 8.78 15.17
C ASP A 9 9.31 7.31 14.77
N ARG A 10 8.39 6.74 13.98
CA ARG A 10 8.40 5.31 13.60
C ARG A 10 8.71 5.05 12.14
N ALA A 11 8.59 6.05 11.27
CA ALA A 11 8.82 5.89 9.84
C ALA A 11 10.31 5.77 9.52
N ILE A 12 10.67 4.66 8.90
CA ILE A 12 12.03 4.38 8.44
C ILE A 12 12.06 4.54 6.92
N SER A 13 12.92 5.41 6.41
CA SER A 13 13.13 5.54 4.96
C SER A 13 13.80 4.29 4.39
N ARG A 14 13.16 3.71 3.37
CA ARG A 14 13.64 2.54 2.61
C ARG A 14 13.79 2.85 1.12
N THR A 15 13.71 4.12 0.73
CA THR A 15 13.70 4.56 -0.67
C THR A 15 14.83 3.92 -1.50
N GLY A 16 16.08 4.04 -1.05
CA GLY A 16 17.24 3.51 -1.80
C GLY A 16 17.26 1.98 -1.96
N GLU A 17 16.60 1.25 -1.06
CA GLU A 17 16.56 -0.22 -1.10
C GLU A 17 15.38 -0.72 -1.94
N TRP A 18 14.23 -0.05 -1.85
CA TRP A 18 12.95 -0.63 -2.29
C TRP A 18 12.37 0.04 -3.53
N GLN A 19 12.72 1.28 -3.82
CA GLN A 19 12.22 1.99 -5.01
C GLN A 19 12.62 1.28 -6.30
N CYS A 20 13.88 0.84 -6.42
CA CYS A 20 14.35 0.08 -7.58
C CYS A 20 13.81 -1.36 -7.63
N ARG A 21 13.38 -1.90 -6.49
CA ARG A 21 12.89 -3.29 -6.38
C ARG A 21 11.40 -3.41 -6.73
N PHE A 22 10.64 -2.34 -6.51
CA PHE A 22 9.20 -2.29 -6.73
C PHE A 22 8.78 -1.03 -7.51
N PRO A 23 9.26 -0.89 -8.77
CA PRO A 23 9.04 0.32 -9.55
C PRO A 23 7.57 0.56 -9.93
N ALA A 24 6.78 -0.48 -10.20
CA ALA A 24 5.37 -0.28 -10.56
C ALA A 24 4.56 0.22 -9.37
N LEU A 25 4.83 -0.28 -8.15
CA LEU A 25 4.22 0.27 -6.93
C LEU A 25 4.65 1.72 -6.69
N ALA A 26 5.92 2.06 -6.93
CA ALA A 26 6.42 3.43 -6.80
C ALA A 26 5.76 4.40 -7.82
N ALA A 27 5.51 3.95 -9.05
CA ALA A 27 4.85 4.73 -10.10
C ALA A 27 3.32 4.83 -9.92
N SER A 28 2.71 3.91 -9.16
CA SER A 28 1.26 3.80 -9.06
C SER A 28 0.59 5.08 -8.54
N GLY A 29 1.25 5.82 -7.65
CA GLY A 29 0.75 7.10 -7.12
C GLY A 29 0.86 8.28 -8.09
N GLN A 30 1.37 8.09 -9.31
CA GLN A 30 1.54 9.14 -10.33
C GLN A 30 0.65 8.91 -11.56
N GLU A 31 0.17 7.68 -11.76
CA GLU A 31 -0.54 7.29 -12.98
C GLU A 31 -2.01 6.96 -12.69
N VAL A 32 -2.93 7.63 -13.41
CA VAL A 32 -4.39 7.39 -13.25
C VAL A 32 -4.80 6.00 -13.75
N GLY A 33 -4.05 5.41 -14.68
CA GLY A 33 -4.24 4.03 -15.15
C GLY A 33 -3.67 2.96 -14.22
N SER A 34 -3.04 3.34 -13.11
CA SER A 34 -2.41 2.40 -12.20
C SER A 34 -3.40 1.61 -11.35
N ILE A 35 -2.87 0.62 -10.63
CA ILE A 35 -3.62 -0.17 -9.64
C ILE A 35 -4.33 0.67 -8.57
N SER A 36 -3.83 1.87 -8.29
CA SER A 36 -4.37 2.78 -7.28
C SER A 36 -5.08 4.00 -7.86
N GLN A 37 -5.18 4.09 -9.19
CA GLN A 37 -5.79 5.21 -9.90
C GLN A 37 -5.20 6.57 -9.50
N GLY A 38 -3.87 6.65 -9.41
CA GLY A 38 -3.13 7.85 -9.02
C GLY A 38 -3.12 8.13 -7.51
N ARG A 39 -3.62 7.21 -6.67
CA ARG A 39 -3.54 7.35 -5.20
C ARG A 39 -2.24 6.76 -4.66
N GLN A 40 -1.78 7.32 -3.55
CA GLN A 40 -0.64 6.76 -2.81
C GLN A 40 -0.94 5.31 -2.40
N VAL A 41 0.01 4.40 -2.70
CA VAL A 41 -0.13 2.97 -2.39
C VAL A 41 0.48 2.66 -1.03
N VAL A 42 -0.24 1.85 -0.25
CA VAL A 42 0.24 1.31 1.01
C VAL A 42 0.09 -0.20 0.99
N VAL A 43 1.21 -0.91 1.11
CA VAL A 43 1.22 -2.37 1.28
C VAL A 43 1.30 -2.67 2.77
N ALA A 44 0.36 -3.44 3.29
CA ALA A 44 0.27 -3.66 4.73
C ALA A 44 0.02 -5.13 5.10
N THR A 45 0.59 -5.51 6.24
CA THR A 45 0.30 -6.76 6.95
C THR A 45 -0.20 -6.43 8.35
N THR A 46 -1.22 -7.14 8.81
CA THR A 46 -1.76 -6.94 10.15
C THR A 46 -1.52 -8.16 11.02
N SER A 47 -1.32 -7.92 12.32
CA SER A 47 -1.23 -8.96 13.35
C SER A 47 -2.24 -8.68 14.45
N ALA A 48 -2.30 -9.58 15.45
CA ALA A 48 -3.10 -9.35 16.66
C ALA A 48 -2.66 -8.10 17.44
N THR A 49 -1.39 -7.67 17.30
CA THR A 49 -0.82 -6.57 18.09
C THR A 49 -0.79 -5.24 17.36
N GLY A 50 -0.83 -5.25 16.03
CA GLY A 50 -0.77 -4.02 15.26
C GLY A 50 -0.70 -4.20 13.75
N VAL A 51 -0.11 -3.20 13.10
CA VAL A 51 0.08 -3.16 11.65
C VAL A 51 1.51 -2.78 11.30
N ARG A 52 1.98 -3.32 10.18
CA ARG A 52 3.15 -2.82 9.48
C ARG A 52 2.78 -2.43 8.06
N CYS A 53 3.23 -1.25 7.65
CA CYS A 53 2.84 -0.58 6.42
C CYS A 53 4.06 -0.10 5.67
N ILE A 54 4.02 -0.24 4.35
CA ILE A 54 5.03 0.25 3.42
C ILE A 54 4.34 1.26 2.52
N PHE A 55 4.68 2.53 2.72
CA PHE A 55 4.14 3.64 1.98
C PHE A 55 4.99 3.90 0.75
N PHE A 56 4.36 3.83 -0.42
CA PHE A 56 4.92 4.30 -1.68
C PHE A 56 4.37 5.69 -1.95
N SER A 57 5.11 6.71 -1.54
CA SER A 57 4.74 8.12 -1.70
C SER A 57 4.66 8.51 -3.16
N SER A 58 3.72 9.39 -3.48
CA SER A 58 3.65 10.06 -4.79
C SER A 58 4.94 10.83 -5.13
N HIS A 59 5.73 11.22 -4.13
CA HIS A 59 6.98 11.96 -4.31
C HIS A 59 8.21 11.03 -4.41
N GLY A 60 8.00 9.72 -4.61
CA GLY A 60 9.07 8.74 -4.80
C GLY A 60 9.74 8.25 -3.52
N SER A 61 9.30 8.69 -2.33
CA SER A 61 9.79 8.13 -1.07
C SER A 61 9.11 6.82 -0.72
N VAL A 62 9.89 5.86 -0.19
CA VAL A 62 9.38 4.60 0.35
C VAL A 62 9.60 4.57 1.86
N LEU A 63 8.53 4.44 2.64
CA LEU A 63 8.58 4.50 4.11
C LEU A 63 8.05 3.20 4.71
N ASP A 64 8.85 2.57 5.58
CA ASP A 64 8.45 1.45 6.42
C ASP A 64 8.00 1.96 7.78
N PHE A 65 6.77 1.63 8.16
CA PHE A 65 6.14 2.09 9.39
C PHE A 65 5.47 0.92 10.10
N SER A 66 5.62 0.86 11.43
CA SER A 66 4.91 -0.10 12.26
C SER A 66 4.39 0.55 13.53
N ALA A 67 3.19 0.15 13.94
CA ALA A 67 2.55 0.63 15.16
C ALA A 67 1.59 -0.42 15.72
N THR A 68 1.39 -0.39 17.04
CA THR A 68 0.36 -1.21 17.70
C THR A 68 -1.03 -0.63 17.50
N TRP A 69 -2.06 -1.46 17.67
CA TRP A 69 -3.45 -0.99 17.60
C TRP A 69 -3.74 0.09 18.64
N ASP A 70 -3.21 -0.03 19.86
CA ASP A 70 -3.35 0.98 20.93
C ASP A 70 -2.69 2.30 20.58
N GLU A 71 -1.52 2.27 19.92
CA GLU A 71 -0.84 3.48 19.44
C GLU A 71 -1.68 4.18 18.37
N LEU A 72 -2.28 3.42 17.46
CA LEU A 72 -3.15 3.94 16.41
C LEU A 72 -4.47 4.49 16.95
N ASP A 73 -5.04 3.88 17.98
CA ASP A 73 -6.25 4.38 18.65
C ASP A 73 -5.96 5.71 19.35
N ARG A 74 -4.80 5.87 20.01
CA ARG A 74 -4.36 7.19 20.53
C ARG A 74 -4.14 8.22 19.40
N ALA A 75 -3.75 7.76 18.22
CA ALA A 75 -3.56 8.58 17.03
C ALA A 75 -4.81 8.67 16.12
N LYS A 76 -6.01 8.41 16.66
CA LYS A 76 -7.28 8.20 15.94
C LYS A 76 -7.46 9.08 14.70
N THR A 77 -7.41 10.41 14.84
CA THR A 77 -7.63 11.36 13.72
C THR A 77 -6.66 11.16 12.56
N TRP A 78 -5.37 10.97 12.85
CA TRP A 78 -4.35 10.74 11.83
C TRP A 78 -4.54 9.37 11.18
N TRP A 79 -4.81 8.34 11.99
CA TRP A 79 -5.03 7.00 11.47
C TRP A 79 -6.27 6.89 10.58
N HIS A 80 -7.37 7.55 10.95
CA HIS A 80 -8.55 7.69 10.07
C HIS A 80 -8.18 8.34 8.74
N PHE A 81 -7.45 9.46 8.76
CA PHE A 81 -7.01 10.13 7.53
C PHE A 81 -6.16 9.22 6.65
N VAL A 82 -5.15 8.55 7.23
CA VAL A 82 -4.25 7.64 6.50
C VAL A 82 -5.01 6.48 5.87
N ARG A 83 -5.93 5.85 6.60
CA ARG A 83 -6.78 4.79 6.03
C ARG A 83 -7.64 5.26 4.88
N ARG A 84 -8.25 6.44 5.02
CA ARG A 84 -9.20 6.99 4.06
C ARG A 84 -8.53 7.41 2.74
N TRP A 85 -7.35 8.00 2.81
CA TRP A 85 -6.71 8.66 1.66
C TRP A 85 -5.79 7.74 0.85
N ASN A 86 -5.25 6.70 1.46
CA ASN A 86 -4.37 5.74 0.78
C ASN A 86 -5.13 4.61 0.10
N PHE A 87 -4.51 4.03 -0.93
CA PHE A 87 -4.94 2.79 -1.55
C PHE A 87 -4.20 1.61 -0.91
N TRP A 88 -4.93 0.68 -0.32
CA TRP A 88 -4.36 -0.40 0.49
C TRP A 88 -4.24 -1.70 -0.29
N ILE A 89 -3.09 -2.36 -0.16
CA ILE A 89 -2.87 -3.71 -0.66
C ILE A 89 -2.53 -4.59 0.54
N VAL A 90 -3.35 -5.62 0.76
CA VAL A 90 -3.20 -6.56 1.88
C VAL A 90 -3.20 -7.99 1.39
N GLY A 91 -2.66 -8.91 2.20
CA GLY A 91 -2.57 -10.31 1.87
C GLY A 91 -3.91 -11.04 1.93
N SER A 92 -4.86 -10.64 2.78
CA SER A 92 -6.14 -11.34 2.94
C SER A 92 -7.31 -10.41 3.28
N ALA A 93 -8.53 -10.87 3.02
CA ALA A 93 -9.75 -10.15 3.40
C ALA A 93 -9.82 -9.86 4.91
N ALA A 94 -9.29 -10.77 5.75
CA ALA A 94 -9.22 -10.58 7.20
C ALA A 94 -8.34 -9.38 7.59
N GLU A 95 -7.19 -9.20 6.94
CA GLU A 95 -6.33 -8.04 7.16
C GLU A 95 -6.99 -6.74 6.67
N LYS A 96 -7.75 -6.81 5.57
CA LYS A 96 -8.55 -5.68 5.10
C LYS A 96 -9.60 -5.28 6.13
N CYS A 97 -10.28 -6.26 6.73
CA CYS A 97 -11.24 -6.04 7.81
C CYS A 97 -10.56 -5.49 9.07
N ALA A 98 -9.36 -5.96 9.44
CA ALA A 98 -8.61 -5.43 10.58
C ALA A 98 -8.23 -3.95 10.41
N LEU A 99 -8.02 -3.50 9.17
CA LEU A 99 -7.82 -2.07 8.88
C LEU A 99 -9.11 -1.25 8.95
N GLN A 100 -10.27 -1.87 8.73
CA GLN A 100 -11.57 -1.20 8.79
C GLN A 100 -11.97 -0.91 10.24
N CYS A 101 -12.48 0.29 10.50
CA CYS A 101 -13.14 0.61 11.77
C CYS A 101 -14.63 0.33 11.64
N SER A 102 -15.28 -0.13 12.70
CA SER A 102 -16.71 -0.48 12.70
C SER A 102 -17.67 0.65 12.24
N ASP A 103 -17.23 1.91 12.32
CA ASP A 103 -18.07 3.08 12.02
C ASP A 103 -17.70 3.80 10.70
N ASP A 104 -16.85 3.23 9.85
CA ASP A 104 -16.13 4.01 8.83
C ASP A 104 -16.41 3.61 7.36
N THR A 105 -16.13 4.55 6.46
CA THR A 105 -16.20 4.36 4.99
C THR A 105 -15.26 3.22 4.58
N PRO A 106 -15.64 2.33 3.65
CA PRO A 106 -14.79 1.20 3.27
C PRO A 106 -13.40 1.66 2.82
N VAL A 107 -12.37 1.05 3.42
CA VAL A 107 -10.97 1.26 3.04
C VAL A 107 -10.80 0.88 1.57
N SER A 108 -10.39 1.84 0.75
CA SER A 108 -10.13 1.61 -0.67
C SER A 108 -8.86 0.77 -0.81
N GLY A 109 -8.98 -0.37 -1.49
CA GLY A 109 -7.86 -1.28 -1.61
C GLY A 109 -8.28 -2.66 -2.08
N LEU A 110 -7.27 -3.49 -2.34
CA LEU A 110 -7.42 -4.85 -2.81
C LEU A 110 -6.79 -5.85 -1.83
N SER A 111 -7.35 -7.05 -1.81
CA SER A 111 -6.71 -8.19 -1.16
C SER A 111 -6.15 -9.11 -2.25
N LEU A 112 -4.94 -9.64 -2.02
CA LEU A 112 -4.27 -10.55 -2.94
C LEU A 112 -4.51 -12.04 -2.60
N ASP A 113 -5.33 -12.32 -1.58
CA ASP A 113 -5.65 -13.67 -1.09
C ASP A 113 -4.44 -14.61 -0.99
N LEU A 114 -3.33 -14.07 -0.47
CA LEU A 114 -2.13 -14.84 -0.18
C LEU A 114 -2.42 -15.75 1.02
N ALA A 115 -2.11 -17.04 0.87
CA ALA A 115 -2.20 -18.00 1.96
C ALA A 115 -1.44 -17.46 3.19
N HIS A 116 -2.07 -17.54 4.36
CA HIS A 116 -1.41 -17.24 5.64
C HIS A 116 -0.21 -18.17 5.78
N SER A 117 0.98 -17.66 5.45
CA SER A 117 2.23 -18.37 5.72
C SER A 117 2.63 -18.06 7.16
N GLU A 118 2.92 -19.09 7.95
CA GLU A 118 3.53 -19.00 9.29
C GLU A 118 4.97 -18.45 9.27
N CYS A 119 5.35 -17.82 8.16
CA CYS A 119 6.65 -17.24 7.93
C CYS A 119 6.73 -15.89 8.66
N GLY A 120 7.85 -15.61 9.32
CA GLY A 120 8.01 -14.39 10.13
C GLY A 120 7.61 -13.12 9.37
N ASP A 121 7.09 -12.12 10.10
CA ASP A 121 6.42 -10.93 9.58
C ASP A 121 7.15 -10.23 8.41
N ASN A 122 8.48 -10.22 8.43
CA ASN A 122 9.32 -9.69 7.34
C ASN A 122 9.16 -10.45 6.02
N LEU A 123 9.21 -11.78 6.05
CA LEU A 123 9.16 -12.61 4.85
C LEU A 123 7.76 -12.58 4.23
N ARG A 124 6.73 -12.55 5.07
CA ARG A 124 5.34 -12.32 4.65
C ARG A 124 5.19 -10.98 3.94
N LEU A 125 5.72 -9.90 4.52
CA LEU A 125 5.66 -8.57 3.93
C LEU A 125 6.38 -8.50 2.58
N ILE A 126 7.58 -9.08 2.47
CA ILE A 126 8.33 -9.13 1.20
C ILE A 126 7.59 -9.97 0.15
N GLY A 127 6.98 -11.09 0.53
CA GLY A 127 6.14 -11.90 -0.36
C GLY A 127 4.94 -11.09 -0.88
N LEU A 128 4.27 -10.35 0.01
CA LEU A 128 3.15 -9.48 -0.33
C LEU A 128 3.59 -8.35 -1.27
N LEU A 129 4.71 -7.68 -1.00
CA LEU A 129 5.26 -6.64 -1.87
C LEU A 129 5.55 -7.16 -3.28
N LYS A 130 6.15 -8.36 -3.40
CA LYS A 130 6.39 -8.99 -4.70
C LYS A 130 5.11 -9.30 -5.45
N ALA A 131 4.08 -9.81 -4.76
CA ALA A 131 2.79 -10.10 -5.37
C ALA A 131 2.08 -8.81 -5.81
N ALA A 132 2.11 -7.77 -4.99
CA ALA A 132 1.56 -6.45 -5.29
C ALA A 132 2.24 -5.81 -6.50
N GLU A 133 3.57 -5.88 -6.58
CA GLU A 133 4.35 -5.40 -7.72
C GLU A 133 4.03 -6.16 -9.01
N ALA A 134 3.89 -7.50 -8.95
CA ALA A 134 3.48 -8.28 -10.11
C ALA A 134 2.07 -7.90 -10.60
N ARG A 135 1.15 -7.66 -9.66
CA ARG A 135 -0.21 -7.21 -9.99
C ARG A 135 -0.23 -5.82 -10.61
N ALA A 136 0.58 -4.90 -10.08
CA ALA A 136 0.69 -3.54 -10.60
C ALA A 136 1.25 -3.53 -12.04
N ARG A 137 2.31 -4.31 -12.31
CA ARG A 137 2.89 -4.43 -13.65
C ARG A 137 1.91 -4.98 -14.69
N ASN A 138 1.19 -6.06 -14.35
CA ASN A 138 0.24 -6.67 -15.27
C ASN A 138 -0.90 -5.70 -15.68
N LEU A 139 -1.26 -4.74 -14.82
CA LEU A 139 -2.27 -3.73 -15.14
C LEU A 139 -1.71 -2.66 -16.09
N VAL A 140 -0.47 -2.23 -15.89
CA VAL A 140 0.21 -1.30 -16.80
C VAL A 140 0.36 -1.91 -18.19
N ASP A 141 0.77 -3.18 -18.26
CA ASP A 141 0.94 -3.89 -19.53
C ASP A 141 -0.40 -4.07 -20.28
N ALA A 142 -1.49 -4.34 -19.54
CA ALA A 142 -2.83 -4.44 -20.13
C ALA A 142 -3.27 -3.10 -20.76
N VAL A 143 -3.06 -1.98 -20.05
CA VAL A 143 -3.40 -0.63 -20.55
C VAL A 143 -2.53 -0.24 -21.74
N ALA A 144 -1.24 -0.60 -21.75
CA ALA A 144 -0.34 -0.34 -22.88
C ALA A 144 -0.75 -1.12 -24.15
N THR A 145 -1.38 -2.28 -23.99
CA THR A 145 -1.83 -3.13 -25.12
C THR A 145 -3.13 -2.59 -25.76
N GLU A 146 -3.91 -1.77 -25.04
CA GLU A 146 -5.18 -1.21 -25.52
C GLU A 146 -5.05 0.17 -26.19
N GLN A 147 -3.84 0.74 -26.33
CA GLN A 147 -3.65 1.99 -27.06
C GLN A 147 -3.83 1.77 -28.57
N PRO A 148 -4.82 2.43 -29.23
CA PRO A 148 -5.06 2.23 -30.65
C PRO A 148 -3.90 2.80 -31.46
N ALA A 149 -3.43 2.01 -32.43
CA ALA A 149 -2.47 2.45 -33.43
C ALA A 149 -2.93 3.79 -34.01
N ILE A 150 -2.11 4.82 -33.82
CA ILE A 150 -2.30 6.13 -34.45
C ILE A 150 -2.25 5.86 -35.95
N VAL A 151 -3.41 5.90 -36.59
CA VAL A 151 -3.53 5.85 -38.05
C VAL A 151 -3.09 7.22 -38.55
N ASP A 152 -1.89 7.29 -39.12
CA ASP A 152 -1.43 8.49 -39.81
C ASP A 152 -2.39 8.81 -40.97
N PRO A 153 -2.87 10.06 -41.09
CA PRO A 153 -3.67 10.48 -42.24
C PRO A 153 -2.77 10.67 -43.48
N PRO A 154 -3.35 10.53 -44.69
CA PRO A 154 -2.63 10.50 -45.97
C PRO A 154 -1.96 11.82 -46.37
#